data_AF-A0A1R2AZP6-F1
#
_entry.id   AF-A0A1R2AZP6-F1
#
_cell.length_a   1.000
_cell.length_b   1.000
_cell.length_c   1.000
_cell.angle_alpha   90.00
_cell.angle_beta   90.00
_cell.angle_gamma   90.00
#
_symmetry.space_group_name_H-M   'P 1'
#
loop_
_entity.id
_entity.type
_entity.pdbx_description
1 polymer ?
#
loop_
_entity_poly.entity_id
_entity_poly.type
_entity_poly.pdbx_seq_one_letter_code
_entity_poly.pdbx_strand_id
1 'polypeptide(L)'
;MISKIKQFFECKKKNKNDDFILPVKRPRDCLICDICKEVVVSSKTLPCGDSFCDVCLTEHLLISLKCPTCGLECQKVQAYPCFLLDEAAICEEDSNDNYNSRISKAKEYKDKAKVKDFEEGMKVDVRDTEGIWCAGVIKTVLMNENTKMVLVHFEKWDNSFDEIIPTDSPRIVSEGFYTSRNILKYKLPLPDGNNKAEVIKQ
;
A
#
# COMPACT_ATOMS: atom_id res chain seq x y z
N MET A 1 -38.81 18.04 -1.46
CA MET A 1 -37.91 18.01 -0.30
C MET A 1 -36.47 17.67 -0.75
N ILE A 2 -35.97 18.34 -1.81
CA ILE A 2 -34.67 18.09 -2.47
C ILE A 2 -34.02 19.45 -2.79
N SER A 3 -33.81 20.30 -1.77
CA SER A 3 -33.36 21.68 -2.02
C SER A 3 -32.39 22.24 -0.96
N LYS A 4 -31.81 21.40 -0.09
CA LYS A 4 -30.93 21.88 0.99
C LYS A 4 -29.58 21.17 1.11
N ILE A 5 -29.09 20.53 0.06
CA ILE A 5 -27.72 19.96 0.00
C ILE A 5 -26.90 20.66 -1.10
N LYS A 6 -26.95 21.99 -1.15
CA LYS A 6 -26.04 22.80 -2.00
C LYS A 6 -25.28 23.85 -1.21
N GLN A 7 -25.26 23.77 0.12
CA GLN A 7 -24.78 24.86 0.97
C GLN A 7 -23.55 24.51 1.84
N PHE A 8 -22.74 23.53 1.44
CA PHE A 8 -21.51 23.19 2.17
C PHE A 8 -20.19 23.41 1.41
N PHE A 9 -20.22 23.92 0.18
CA PHE A 9 -18.99 24.07 -0.63
C PHE A 9 -18.89 25.41 -1.36
N GLU A 10 -19.01 26.52 -0.62
CA GLU A 10 -18.52 27.82 -1.10
C GLU A 10 -17.43 28.33 -0.14
N CYS A 11 -16.18 27.96 -0.43
CA CYS A 11 -15.03 28.58 0.22
C CYS A 11 -14.85 29.99 -0.35
N LYS A 12 -15.32 31.00 0.41
CA LYS A 12 -15.16 32.42 0.09
C LYS A 12 -13.68 32.77 -0.04
N LYS A 13 -13.29 33.29 -1.21
CA LYS A 13 -12.00 33.97 -1.40
C LYS A 13 -11.89 35.13 -0.38
N LYS A 14 -10.81 35.14 0.41
CA LYS A 14 -10.26 36.34 1.02
C LYS A 14 -8.80 36.49 0.63
N ASN A 15 -8.44 37.75 0.39
CA ASN A 15 -7.19 38.21 -0.17
C ASN A 15 -6.04 38.22 0.84
N LYS A 16 -4.85 37.94 0.27
CA LYS A 16 -3.50 38.45 0.54
C LYS A 16 -2.88 38.26 1.92
N ASN A 17 -1.69 37.66 1.84
CA ASN A 17 -0.61 37.55 2.82
C ASN A 17 -0.90 36.53 3.93
N ASP A 18 -0.50 35.28 3.67
CA ASP A 18 0.31 34.43 4.54
C ASP A 18 0.51 33.05 3.89
N ASP A 19 1.68 32.47 4.17
CA ASP A 19 2.23 31.13 4.00
C ASP A 19 1.41 29.99 3.34
N PHE A 20 2.10 29.22 2.48
CA PHE A 20 1.83 27.83 2.09
C PHE A 20 0.38 27.48 1.67
N ILE A 21 -0.05 27.99 0.52
CA ILE A 21 -1.26 27.46 -0.14
C ILE A 21 -0.90 26.12 -0.79
N LEU A 22 -1.18 25.01 -0.10
CA LEU A 22 -1.26 23.72 -0.77
C LEU A 22 -2.39 23.80 -1.81
N PRO A 23 -2.18 23.38 -3.07
CA PRO A 23 -3.23 23.40 -4.07
C PRO A 23 -4.35 22.45 -3.62
N VAL A 24 -5.48 23.02 -3.19
CA VAL A 24 -6.66 22.24 -2.84
C VAL A 24 -7.19 21.61 -4.14
N LYS A 25 -6.98 20.31 -4.33
CA LYS A 25 -7.58 19.54 -5.44
C LYS A 25 -9.10 19.73 -5.40
N ARG A 26 -9.75 19.88 -6.56
CA ARG A 26 -11.22 19.91 -6.59
C ARG A 26 -11.73 18.55 -6.10
N PRO A 27 -12.88 18.47 -5.42
CA PRO A 27 -13.37 17.22 -4.84
C PRO A 27 -13.44 16.04 -5.82
N ARG A 28 -13.79 16.30 -7.09
CA ARG A 28 -13.80 15.28 -8.15
C ARG A 28 -12.41 14.84 -8.61
N ASP A 29 -11.41 15.71 -8.52
CA ASP A 29 -10.04 15.37 -8.91
C ASP A 29 -9.42 14.38 -7.90
N CYS A 30 -9.94 14.29 -6.67
CA CYS A 30 -9.54 13.30 -5.67
C CYS A 30 -10.05 11.89 -5.97
N LEU A 31 -11.08 11.75 -6.82
CA LEU A 31 -11.61 10.44 -7.23
C LEU A 31 -10.76 9.79 -8.32
N ILE A 32 -9.86 10.51 -8.97
CA ILE A 32 -9.06 9.99 -10.07
C ILE A 32 -7.68 9.56 -9.56
N CYS A 33 -7.32 8.31 -9.85
CA CYS A 33 -6.00 7.80 -9.55
C CYS A 33 -4.97 8.38 -10.52
N ASP A 34 -3.93 9.01 -9.98
CA ASP A 34 -2.89 9.65 -10.79
C ASP A 34 -1.96 8.66 -11.54
N ILE A 35 -2.04 7.36 -11.27
CA ILE A 35 -1.28 6.32 -11.98
C ILE A 35 -2.04 5.82 -13.21
N CYS A 36 -3.28 5.35 -13.03
CA CYS A 36 -4.07 4.78 -14.14
C CYS A 36 -4.97 5.81 -14.84
N LYS A 37 -5.12 7.02 -14.28
CA LYS A 37 -5.96 8.12 -14.79
C LYS A 37 -7.45 7.78 -14.89
N GLU A 38 -7.91 6.83 -14.09
CA GLU A 38 -9.31 6.42 -13.97
C GLU A 38 -9.79 6.61 -12.53
N VAL A 39 -11.11 6.48 -12.30
CA VAL A 39 -11.70 6.53 -10.97
C VAL A 39 -11.04 5.50 -10.04
N VAL A 40 -10.76 5.89 -8.81
CA VAL A 40 -10.03 5.07 -7.86
C VAL A 40 -10.81 3.82 -7.45
N VAL A 41 -10.14 2.67 -7.36
CA VAL A 41 -10.71 1.41 -6.89
C VAL A 41 -9.94 0.94 -5.67
N SER A 42 -10.64 0.63 -4.57
CA SER A 42 -10.02 0.26 -3.28
C SER A 42 -8.93 1.26 -2.89
N SER A 43 -9.32 2.51 -2.71
CA SER A 43 -8.39 3.62 -2.55
C SER A 43 -7.41 3.41 -1.41
N LYS A 44 -6.16 3.82 -1.66
CA LYS A 44 -5.09 3.92 -0.67
C LYS A 44 -4.56 5.33 -0.70
N THR A 45 -4.52 5.94 0.48
CA THR A 45 -4.08 7.33 0.67
C THR A 45 -2.74 7.33 1.37
N LEU A 46 -1.77 8.01 0.75
CA LEU A 46 -0.47 8.25 1.34
C LEU A 46 -0.55 9.42 2.35
N PRO A 47 0.44 9.57 3.24
CA PRO A 47 0.47 10.65 4.23
C PRO A 47 0.49 12.06 3.63
N CYS A 48 0.96 12.19 2.39
CA CYS A 48 0.88 13.44 1.64
C CYS A 48 -0.55 13.82 1.24
N GLY A 49 -1.53 12.93 1.44
CA GLY A 49 -2.94 13.11 1.09
C GLY A 49 -3.30 12.65 -0.33
N ASP A 50 -2.33 12.21 -1.14
CA ASP A 50 -2.63 11.67 -2.47
C ASP A 50 -3.19 10.25 -2.37
N SER A 51 -4.26 9.99 -3.12
CA SER A 51 -4.97 8.72 -3.15
C SER A 51 -4.85 8.02 -4.51
N PHE A 52 -4.71 6.71 -4.49
CA PHE A 52 -4.51 5.87 -5.66
C PHE A 52 -5.28 4.56 -5.53
N CYS A 53 -5.45 3.81 -6.63
CA CYS A 53 -5.97 2.46 -6.53
C CYS A 53 -4.99 1.58 -5.75
N ASP A 54 -5.49 0.64 -4.94
CA ASP A 54 -4.65 -0.25 -4.12
C ASP A 54 -3.54 -0.93 -4.93
N VAL A 55 -3.93 -1.56 -6.04
CA VAL A 55 -3.03 -2.29 -6.92
C VAL A 55 -2.04 -1.35 -7.59
N CYS A 56 -2.49 -0.19 -8.06
CA CYS A 56 -1.62 0.79 -8.71
C CYS A 56 -0.53 1.29 -7.76
N LEU A 57 -0.92 1.67 -6.53
CA LEU A 57 0.04 2.14 -5.54
C LEU A 57 0.99 1.01 -5.12
N THR A 58 0.45 -0.19 -4.89
CA THR A 58 1.25 -1.36 -4.50
C THR A 58 2.33 -1.66 -5.53
N GLU A 59 1.98 -1.75 -6.82
CA GLU A 59 2.93 -2.00 -7.90
C GLU A 59 3.97 -0.88 -8.05
N HIS A 60 3.58 0.38 -7.87
CA HIS A 60 4.52 1.51 -7.88
C HIS A 60 5.53 1.43 -6.72
N LEU A 61 5.06 1.11 -5.51
CA LEU A 61 5.92 0.99 -4.33
C LEU A 61 6.91 -0.18 -4.41
N LEU A 62 6.69 -1.14 -5.31
CA LEU A 62 7.68 -2.18 -5.60
C LEU A 62 8.96 -1.62 -6.23
N ILE A 63 8.89 -0.48 -6.93
CA ILE A 63 10.01 0.07 -7.70
C ILE A 63 10.48 1.45 -7.19
N SER A 64 9.65 2.15 -6.43
CA SER A 64 9.94 3.49 -5.91
C SER A 64 9.13 3.75 -4.65
N LEU A 65 9.83 4.06 -3.55
CA LEU A 65 9.18 4.43 -2.29
C LEU A 65 8.82 5.91 -2.23
N LYS A 66 8.53 6.55 -3.37
CA LYS A 66 8.13 7.95 -3.47
C LYS A 66 6.70 8.05 -3.98
N CYS A 67 5.94 9.03 -3.49
CA CYS A 67 4.61 9.32 -3.99
C CYS A 67 4.66 9.59 -5.51
N PRO A 68 3.83 8.92 -6.33
CA PRO A 68 3.76 9.17 -7.77
C PRO A 68 3.41 10.61 -8.15
N THR A 69 2.67 11.33 -7.29
CA THR A 69 2.17 12.67 -7.59
C THR A 69 3.11 13.77 -7.08
N CYS A 70 3.48 13.75 -5.80
CA CYS A 70 4.28 14.82 -5.18
C CYS A 70 5.75 14.46 -4.93
N GLY A 71 6.15 13.19 -5.12
CA GLY A 71 7.52 12.74 -4.92
C GLY A 71 7.96 12.59 -3.44
N LEU A 72 7.05 12.81 -2.48
CA LEU A 72 7.35 12.63 -1.05
C LEU A 72 7.75 11.18 -0.75
N GLU A 73 8.77 10.98 0.08
CA GLU A 73 9.20 9.65 0.51
C GLU A 73 8.16 8.97 1.40
N CYS A 74 7.87 7.71 1.09
CA CYS A 74 6.84 6.87 1.72
C CYS A 74 7.43 5.69 2.50
N GLN A 75 8.77 5.57 2.57
CA GLN A 75 9.54 4.43 3.12
C GLN A 75 9.00 3.87 4.43
N LYS A 76 8.54 4.75 5.33
CA LYS A 76 8.14 4.35 6.69
C LYS A 76 6.65 4.38 6.94
N VAL A 77 5.85 4.74 5.93
CA VAL A 77 4.46 5.09 6.19
C VAL A 77 3.52 4.18 5.42
N GLN A 78 2.67 3.50 6.19
CA GLN A 78 1.64 2.65 5.66
C GLN A 78 0.59 3.49 4.94
N ALA A 79 0.31 3.19 3.68
CA ALA A 79 -0.83 3.77 3.01
C ALA A 79 -2.13 3.28 3.67
N TYR A 80 -3.08 4.18 3.92
CA TYR A 80 -4.32 3.87 4.61
C TYR A 80 -5.49 3.78 3.63
N PRO A 81 -6.42 2.82 3.81
CA PRO A 81 -7.65 2.80 3.00
C PRO A 81 -8.50 4.05 3.28
N CYS A 82 -9.19 4.57 2.26
CA CYS A 82 -10.12 5.69 2.42
C CYS A 82 -11.54 5.27 2.02
N PHE A 83 -12.30 4.75 2.99
CA PHE A 83 -13.66 4.25 2.75
C PHE A 83 -14.60 5.33 2.19
N LEU A 84 -14.48 6.58 2.63
CA LEU A 84 -15.30 7.67 2.10
C LEU A 84 -15.04 7.94 0.62
N LEU A 85 -13.78 7.79 0.18
CA LEU A 85 -13.43 7.94 -1.22
C LEU A 85 -13.92 6.76 -2.05
N ASP A 86 -13.87 5.55 -1.49
CA ASP A 86 -14.39 4.35 -2.13
C ASP A 86 -15.91 4.42 -2.33
N GLU A 87 -16.66 4.82 -1.30
CA GLU A 87 -18.11 5.02 -1.40
C GLU A 87 -18.46 6.10 -2.43
N ALA A 88 -17.73 7.21 -2.44
CA ALA A 88 -17.93 8.27 -3.43
C ALA A 88 -17.63 7.80 -4.86
N ALA A 89 -16.57 7.00 -5.05
CA ALA A 89 -16.22 6.42 -6.34
C ALA A 89 -17.31 5.44 -6.83
N ILE A 90 -17.86 4.63 -5.92
CA ILE A 90 -18.99 3.73 -6.24
C ILE A 90 -20.22 4.55 -6.65
N CYS A 91 -20.60 5.58 -5.90
CA CYS A 91 -21.76 6.40 -6.25
C CYS A 91 -21.65 7.10 -7.61
N GLU A 92 -20.44 7.39 -8.09
CA GLU A 92 -20.23 8.03 -9.41
C GLU A 92 -20.18 7.01 -10.56
N GLU A 93 -19.78 5.75 -10.32
CA GLU A 93 -19.44 4.77 -11.36
C GLU A 93 -20.06 3.37 -11.19
N ASP A 94 -21.04 3.17 -10.31
CA ASP A 94 -21.64 1.86 -9.99
C ASP A 94 -22.15 1.08 -11.21
N SER A 95 -22.67 1.79 -12.20
CA SER A 95 -23.20 1.26 -13.47
C SER A 95 -22.16 1.16 -14.59
N ASN A 96 -20.90 1.52 -14.33
CA ASN A 96 -19.83 1.45 -15.32
C ASN A 96 -19.16 0.07 -15.34
N ASP A 97 -19.33 -0.66 -16.43
CA ASP A 97 -18.74 -1.99 -16.64
C ASP A 97 -17.20 -2.00 -16.49
N ASN A 98 -16.53 -0.92 -16.92
CA ASN A 98 -15.07 -0.80 -16.76
C ASN A 98 -14.68 -0.67 -15.28
N TYR A 99 -15.40 0.13 -14.51
CA TYR A 99 -15.16 0.27 -13.07
C TYR A 99 -15.38 -1.05 -12.33
N ASN A 100 -16.48 -1.75 -12.62
CA ASN A 100 -16.78 -3.07 -12.07
C ASN A 100 -15.75 -4.14 -12.46
N SER A 101 -15.24 -4.11 -13.70
CA SER A 101 -14.14 -4.96 -14.13
C SER A 101 -12.87 -4.71 -13.31
N ARG A 102 -12.55 -3.44 -13.02
CA ARG A 102 -11.38 -3.06 -12.22
C ARG A 102 -11.49 -3.48 -10.76
N ILE A 103 -12.68 -3.38 -10.16
CA ILE A 103 -12.96 -3.95 -8.82
C ILE A 103 -12.68 -5.46 -8.81
N SER A 104 -13.20 -6.17 -9.82
CA SER A 104 -13.04 -7.62 -9.94
C SER A 104 -11.56 -8.02 -10.08
N LYS A 105 -10.80 -7.31 -10.92
CA LYS A 105 -9.35 -7.52 -11.08
C LYS A 105 -8.58 -7.22 -9.81
N ALA A 106 -8.93 -6.16 -9.08
CA ALA A 106 -8.30 -5.81 -7.81
C ALA A 106 -8.53 -6.89 -6.74
N LYS A 107 -9.73 -7.48 -6.71
CA LYS A 107 -10.05 -8.61 -5.83
C LYS A 107 -9.23 -9.85 -6.20
N GLU A 108 -9.21 -10.22 -7.47
CA GLU A 108 -8.44 -11.37 -7.96
C GLU A 108 -6.93 -11.22 -7.65
N TYR A 109 -6.39 -10.01 -7.80
CA TYR A 109 -5.00 -9.71 -7.45
C TYR A 109 -4.71 -10.01 -5.97
N LYS A 110 -5.59 -9.55 -5.06
CA LYS A 110 -5.46 -9.80 -3.60
C LYS A 110 -5.60 -11.27 -3.26
N ASP A 111 -6.53 -11.96 -3.90
CA ASP A 111 -6.77 -13.38 -3.68
C ASP A 111 -5.56 -14.24 -4.12
N LYS A 112 -4.87 -13.85 -5.19
CA LYS A 112 -3.61 -14.49 -5.64
C LYS A 112 -2.44 -14.23 -4.68
N ALA A 113 -2.38 -13.04 -4.08
CA ALA A 113 -1.33 -12.68 -3.13
C ALA A 113 -1.49 -13.39 -1.79
N LYS A 114 -2.73 -13.64 -1.35
CA LYS A 114 -3.02 -14.16 -0.01
C LYS A 114 -2.42 -15.55 0.24
N VAL A 115 -1.76 -15.70 1.38
CA VAL A 115 -1.36 -17.00 1.92
C VAL A 115 -2.59 -17.70 2.50
N LYS A 116 -2.87 -18.94 2.06
CA LYS A 116 -4.06 -19.70 2.51
C LYS A 116 -3.87 -20.28 3.91
N ASP A 117 -2.75 -20.96 4.10
CA ASP A 117 -2.39 -21.65 5.33
C ASP A 117 -0.95 -21.33 5.70
N PHE A 118 -0.65 -21.39 6.99
CA PHE A 118 0.66 -21.06 7.54
C PHE A 118 1.19 -22.27 8.30
N GLU A 119 2.38 -22.71 7.90
CA GLU A 119 3.10 -23.86 8.43
C GLU A 119 4.58 -23.50 8.67
N GLU A 120 5.23 -24.17 9.60
CA GLU A 120 6.65 -23.95 9.87
C GLU A 120 7.52 -24.43 8.70
N GLY A 121 8.58 -23.67 8.39
CA GLY A 121 9.44 -23.89 7.23
C GLY A 121 8.88 -23.39 5.90
N MET A 122 7.62 -22.94 5.85
CA MET A 122 7.03 -22.39 4.64
C MET A 122 7.71 -21.07 4.25
N LYS A 123 8.02 -20.94 2.96
CA LYS A 123 8.55 -19.71 2.37
C LYS A 123 7.42 -18.75 2.03
N VAL A 124 7.69 -17.47 2.21
CA VAL A 124 6.74 -16.38 1.99
C VAL A 124 7.48 -15.13 1.52
N ASP A 125 6.76 -14.24 0.84
CA ASP A 125 7.24 -12.90 0.59
C ASP A 125 6.73 -11.99 1.71
N VAL A 126 7.63 -11.27 2.37
CA VAL A 126 7.32 -10.44 3.53
C VAL A 126 7.86 -9.04 3.36
N ARG A 127 6.99 -8.05 3.57
CA ARG A 127 7.37 -6.64 3.56
C ARG A 127 7.91 -6.24 4.93
N ASP A 128 9.12 -5.70 4.98
CA ASP A 128 9.74 -5.20 6.21
C ASP A 128 9.16 -3.84 6.66
N THR A 129 9.78 -3.23 7.67
CA THR A 129 9.39 -1.94 8.26
C THR A 129 9.82 -0.73 7.41
N GLU A 130 10.74 -0.92 6.46
CA GLU A 130 11.20 0.11 5.51
C GLU A 130 10.46 0.00 4.15
N GLY A 131 9.45 -0.88 4.07
CA GLY A 131 8.57 -1.03 2.91
C GLY A 131 9.12 -1.92 1.80
N ILE A 132 10.23 -2.62 2.02
CA ILE A 132 10.89 -3.50 1.05
C ILE A 132 10.34 -4.92 1.20
N TRP A 133 10.03 -5.56 0.07
CA TRP A 133 9.62 -6.96 0.03
C TRP A 133 10.86 -7.88 0.00
N CYS A 134 10.93 -8.78 0.96
CA CYS A 134 12.02 -9.71 1.17
C CYS A 134 11.49 -11.15 1.14
N ALA A 135 12.35 -12.10 0.77
CA ALA A 135 12.06 -13.51 0.95
C ALA A 135 12.18 -13.84 2.45
N GLY A 136 11.21 -14.58 2.98
CA GLY A 136 11.19 -14.99 4.38
C GLY A 136 10.74 -16.42 4.56
N VAL A 137 11.00 -16.96 5.76
CA VAL A 137 10.61 -18.30 6.17
C VAL A 137 9.85 -18.21 7.48
N ILE A 138 8.71 -18.89 7.56
CA ILE A 138 7.95 -19.02 8.80
C ILE A 138 8.73 -19.95 9.74
N LYS A 139 9.28 -19.41 10.82
CA LYS A 139 9.99 -20.19 11.84
C LYS A 139 9.03 -20.91 12.77
N THR A 140 8.00 -20.22 13.22
CA THR A 140 7.04 -20.74 14.20
C THR A 140 5.68 -20.12 13.98
N VAL A 141 4.65 -20.94 14.13
CA VAL A 141 3.25 -20.49 14.13
C VAL A 141 2.78 -20.37 15.56
N LEU A 142 2.41 -19.16 15.97
CA LEU A 142 1.97 -18.83 17.32
C LEU A 142 0.45 -18.64 17.33
N MET A 143 -0.21 -19.10 18.39
CA MET A 143 -1.64 -18.89 18.60
C MET A 143 -1.82 -18.06 19.87
N ASN A 144 -2.41 -16.88 19.73
CA ASN A 144 -2.69 -15.99 20.86
C ASN A 144 -4.18 -15.68 20.95
N GLU A 145 -4.85 -16.15 22.00
CA GLU A 145 -6.26 -15.95 22.40
C GLU A 145 -7.34 -16.13 21.32
N ASN A 146 -7.25 -15.48 20.15
CA ASN A 146 -8.05 -15.69 18.94
C ASN A 146 -7.34 -15.28 17.62
N THR A 147 -6.05 -14.98 17.67
CA THR A 147 -5.26 -14.50 16.53
C THR A 147 -4.11 -15.46 16.24
N LYS A 148 -3.98 -15.86 14.98
CA LYS A 148 -2.85 -16.65 14.50
C LYS A 148 -1.75 -15.66 14.11
N MET A 149 -0.57 -15.85 14.68
CA MET A 149 0.62 -15.03 14.47
C MET A 149 1.72 -15.93 13.92
N VAL A 150 2.67 -15.37 13.18
CA VAL A 150 3.83 -16.12 12.69
C VAL A 150 5.12 -15.38 13.01
N LEU A 151 6.11 -16.12 13.50
CA LEU A 151 7.48 -15.63 13.57
C LEU A 151 8.12 -15.83 12.20
N VAL A 152 8.46 -14.74 11.54
CA VAL A 152 9.10 -14.72 10.23
C VAL A 152 10.59 -14.43 10.39
N HIS A 153 11.41 -15.24 9.72
CA HIS A 153 12.82 -14.98 9.52
C HIS A 153 13.07 -14.47 8.10
N PHE A 154 13.81 -13.36 7.97
CA PHE A 154 14.18 -12.80 6.67
C PHE A 154 15.40 -13.53 6.10
N GLU A 155 15.30 -14.09 4.89
CA GLU A 155 16.42 -14.83 4.30
C GLU A 155 17.65 -13.93 4.11
N LYS A 156 18.82 -14.44 4.49
CA LYS A 156 20.13 -13.74 4.43
C LYS A 156 20.33 -12.62 5.46
N TRP A 157 19.40 -12.47 6.39
CA TRP A 157 19.54 -11.63 7.57
C TRP A 157 19.82 -12.50 8.79
N ASP A 158 20.36 -11.91 9.85
CA ASP A 158 20.48 -12.60 11.12
C ASP A 158 19.15 -12.60 11.89
N ASN A 159 19.09 -13.40 12.96
CA ASN A 159 17.87 -13.59 13.75
C ASN A 159 17.41 -12.34 14.51
N SER A 160 18.22 -11.28 14.62
CA SER A 160 17.81 -10.04 15.28
C SER A 160 16.76 -9.27 14.48
N PHE A 161 16.62 -9.58 13.20
CA PHE A 161 15.59 -9.03 12.31
C PHE A 161 14.32 -9.87 12.27
N ASP A 162 14.28 -11.02 12.96
CA ASP A 162 13.07 -11.84 13.00
C ASP A 162 11.89 -11.05 13.60
N GLU A 163 10.72 -11.18 13.00
CA GLU A 163 9.54 -10.39 13.37
C GLU A 163 8.32 -11.29 13.57
N ILE A 164 7.51 -11.00 14.59
CA ILE A 164 6.20 -11.64 14.78
C ILE A 164 5.16 -10.80 14.04
N ILE A 165 4.47 -11.42 13.08
CA ILE A 165 3.49 -10.74 12.23
C ILE A 165 2.14 -11.49 12.28
N PRO A 166 1.01 -10.79 12.39
CA PRO A 166 -0.32 -11.40 12.26
C PRO A 166 -0.53 -12.07 10.90
N THR A 167 -1.21 -13.22 10.86
CA THR A 167 -1.45 -13.95 9.61
C THR A 167 -2.39 -13.23 8.64
N ASP A 168 -3.19 -12.28 9.12
CA ASP A 168 -4.06 -11.42 8.31
C ASP A 168 -3.37 -10.13 7.85
N SER A 169 -2.10 -9.94 8.24
CA SER A 169 -1.31 -8.77 7.84
C SER A 169 -1.11 -8.73 6.32
N PRO A 170 -1.34 -7.57 5.67
CA PRO A 170 -1.08 -7.41 4.24
C PRO A 170 0.43 -7.40 3.91
N ARG A 171 1.30 -7.51 4.93
CA ARG A 171 2.76 -7.58 4.76
C ARG A 171 3.24 -8.99 4.41
N ILE A 172 2.41 -10.02 4.50
CA ILE A 172 2.78 -11.39 4.13
C ILE A 172 1.96 -11.82 2.92
N VAL A 173 2.64 -12.29 1.89
CA VAL A 173 2.03 -12.86 0.68
C VAL A 173 2.72 -14.17 0.30
N SER A 174 2.11 -14.89 -0.64
CA SER A 174 2.64 -16.15 -1.17
C SER A 174 4.05 -15.99 -1.72
N GLU A 175 4.88 -17.02 -1.56
CA GLU A 175 6.26 -17.04 -2.06
C GLU A 175 6.32 -16.64 -3.55
N GLY A 176 7.24 -15.75 -3.87
CA GLY A 176 7.51 -15.35 -5.24
C GLY A 176 6.42 -14.49 -5.86
N PHE A 177 5.39 -14.06 -5.11
CA PHE A 177 4.41 -13.12 -5.64
C PHE A 177 5.05 -11.78 -6.00
N TYR A 178 5.97 -11.27 -5.18
CA TYR A 178 6.73 -10.04 -5.40
C TYR A 178 8.23 -10.28 -5.59
N THR A 179 8.86 -11.09 -4.74
CA THR A 179 10.33 -11.22 -4.67
C THR A 179 10.94 -11.83 -5.93
N SER A 180 10.16 -12.60 -6.70
CA SER A 180 10.54 -13.15 -8.01
C SER A 180 10.63 -12.08 -9.11
N ARG A 181 10.05 -10.90 -8.88
CA ARG A 181 10.00 -9.81 -9.85
C ARG A 181 11.20 -8.87 -9.70
N ASN A 182 11.31 -7.92 -10.64
CA ASN A 182 12.27 -6.84 -10.56
C ASN A 182 11.74 -5.68 -9.70
N ILE A 183 12.07 -5.73 -8.41
CA ILE A 183 11.62 -4.81 -7.38
C ILE A 183 12.82 -4.23 -6.62
N LEU A 184 12.59 -3.24 -5.76
CA LEU A 184 13.58 -2.76 -4.80
C LEU A 184 14.01 -3.91 -3.89
N LYS A 185 15.32 -4.09 -3.76
CA LYS A 185 15.95 -5.13 -2.93
C LYS A 185 17.13 -4.55 -2.19
N TYR A 186 17.47 -5.13 -1.05
CA TYR A 186 18.73 -4.82 -0.38
C TYR A 186 19.92 -5.40 -1.15
N LYS A 187 20.98 -4.62 -1.24
CA LYS A 187 22.28 -5.08 -1.73
C LYS A 187 22.94 -5.94 -0.66
N LEU A 188 23.31 -7.16 -1.03
CA LEU A 188 23.94 -8.13 -0.16
C LEU A 188 25.37 -8.46 -0.67
N PRO A 189 26.32 -8.81 0.22
CA PRO A 189 26.20 -8.87 1.67
C PRO A 189 26.07 -7.47 2.29
N LEU A 190 25.41 -7.40 3.45
CA LEU A 190 25.37 -6.17 4.24
C LEU A 190 26.81 -5.82 4.64
N PRO A 191 27.23 -4.54 4.53
CA PRO A 191 28.58 -4.16 4.93
C PRO A 191 28.80 -4.47 6.41
N ASP A 192 29.92 -5.15 6.72
CA ASP A 192 30.28 -5.51 8.08
C ASP A 192 30.23 -4.29 9.01
N GLY A 193 29.41 -4.40 10.05
CA GLY A 193 29.38 -3.43 11.15
C GLY A 193 28.78 -2.05 10.86
N ASN A 194 28.07 -1.82 9.74
CA ASN A 194 27.41 -0.53 9.50
C ASN A 194 25.91 -0.60 9.18
N ASN A 195 25.16 0.17 9.96
CA ASN A 195 23.73 0.07 10.31
C ASN A 195 22.70 0.42 9.22
N LYS A 196 23.03 0.41 7.93
CA LYS A 196 22.02 0.63 6.87
C LYS A 196 22.34 -0.13 5.60
N ALA A 197 21.46 -1.08 5.27
CA ALA A 197 21.49 -1.79 3.99
C ALA A 197 21.19 -0.83 2.82
N GLU A 198 22.00 -0.87 1.78
CA GLU A 198 21.77 -0.09 0.55
C GLU A 198 20.62 -0.73 -0.24
N VAL A 199 19.59 0.04 -0.58
CA VAL A 199 18.47 -0.41 -1.43
C VAL A 199 18.83 -0.16 -2.89
N ILE A 200 18.79 -1.22 -3.70
CA ILE A 200 19.07 -1.17 -5.14
C ILE A 200 17.85 -1.65 -5.93
N LYS A 201 17.75 -1.18 -7.17
CA LYS A 201 16.85 -1.72 -8.20
C LYS A 201 17.70 -2.61 -9.12
N GLN A 202 17.27 -3.84 -9.37
CA GLN A 202 17.97 -4.75 -10.30
C GLN A 202 17.49 -4.58 -11.75
#